data_AF-A0A818GJM9-F1
#
_entry.id   AF-A0A818GJM9-F1
#
_cell.length_a   1.000
_cell.length_b   1.000
_cell.length_c   1.000
_cell.angle_alpha   90.00
_cell.angle_beta   90.00
_cell.angle_gamma   90.00
#
_symmetry.space_group_name_H-M   'P 1'
#
loop_
_entity.id
_entity.type
_entity.pdbx_description
1 polymer ?
#
loop_
_entity_poly.entity_id
_entity_poly.type
_entity_poly.pdbx_seq_one_letter_code
_entity_poly.pdbx_strand_id
1 'polypeptide(L)'
;MDEFILFQLDQIKDINEVRPGFGNQTFGHLLKKRFIKDTDENLAFTIMYNNHRSEVHLMAPNKRIRDLWIIGLQCLINQHARKSQLDLIKEESWVLNYFRLADKDKSNSLSKRECRKLLTDSLNVKVPNGIFESLFEQADKSQEGLLSPEEFLNFFQLLTRRKDLYEIMQKYTKNGYTESMDTIHMNVDELLSFLRTVQNQKLLIDVKTENGQNKLIYKHLEKPEQVKKLIDEFELDDEFKEKGQLGLD
;
A
#
# COMPACT_ATOMS: atom_id res chain seq x y z
N MET A 1 24.50 -10.92 -31.15
CA MET A 1 24.09 -11.86 -30.08
C MET A 1 24.57 -11.22 -28.80
N ASP A 2 23.72 -10.36 -28.22
CA ASP A 2 23.89 -9.77 -26.88
C ASP A 2 22.46 -9.49 -26.39
N GLU A 3 21.86 -10.47 -25.72
CA GLU A 3 20.59 -10.28 -25.01
C GLU A 3 20.87 -9.42 -23.77
N PHE A 4 20.77 -8.10 -23.94
CA PHE A 4 20.58 -7.21 -22.82
C PHE A 4 19.21 -7.53 -22.21
N ILE A 5 19.20 -8.27 -21.10
CA ILE A 5 18.03 -8.41 -20.24
C ILE A 5 17.64 -6.99 -19.81
N LEU A 6 16.59 -6.47 -20.42
CA LEU A 6 16.00 -5.18 -20.06
C LEU A 6 15.44 -5.30 -18.64
N PHE A 7 16.15 -4.62 -17.76
CA PHE A 7 15.90 -4.55 -16.35
C PHE A 7 14.74 -3.58 -16.09
N GLN A 8 13.52 -4.06 -15.83
CA GLN A 8 12.42 -3.21 -15.37
C GLN A 8 12.40 -3.18 -13.85
N LEU A 9 13.13 -2.22 -13.31
CA LEU A 9 12.97 -1.75 -11.94
C LEU A 9 12.24 -0.41 -12.06
N ASP A 10 10.91 -0.46 -12.16
CA ASP A 10 10.12 0.69 -12.58
C ASP A 10 10.02 1.76 -11.47
N GLN A 11 10.15 1.39 -10.18
CA GLN A 11 10.08 2.33 -9.05
C GLN A 11 10.98 1.91 -7.88
N ILE A 12 11.59 2.91 -7.19
CA ILE A 12 12.39 2.71 -5.96
C ILE A 12 11.61 1.97 -4.86
N LYS A 13 10.28 2.13 -4.83
CA LYS A 13 9.39 1.51 -3.85
C LYS A 13 9.44 -0.03 -3.87
N ASP A 14 9.82 -0.62 -5.01
CA ASP A 14 9.85 -2.07 -5.18
C ASP A 14 11.15 -2.68 -4.65
N ILE A 15 12.14 -1.86 -4.30
CA ILE A 15 13.42 -2.30 -3.72
C ILE A 15 13.25 -2.46 -2.22
N ASN A 16 13.41 -3.68 -1.74
CA ASN A 16 13.35 -4.00 -0.32
C ASN A 16 14.70 -3.80 0.37
N GLU A 17 15.78 -4.16 -0.31
CA GLU A 17 17.10 -4.22 0.31
C GLU A 17 18.22 -4.16 -0.73
N VAL A 18 19.38 -3.65 -0.32
CA VAL A 18 20.62 -3.74 -1.10
C VAL A 18 21.74 -4.28 -0.24
N ARG A 19 22.42 -5.33 -0.71
CA ARG A 19 23.49 -6.04 0.00
C ARG A 19 24.81 -5.99 -0.77
N PRO A 20 25.98 -5.95 -0.11
CA PRO A 20 27.26 -6.18 -0.77
C PRO A 20 27.43 -7.65 -1.19
N GLY A 21 28.20 -7.89 -2.25
CA GLY A 21 28.48 -9.23 -2.76
C GLY A 21 27.28 -9.87 -3.46
N PHE A 22 27.36 -11.19 -3.67
CA PHE A 22 26.36 -11.95 -4.44
C PHE A 22 25.20 -12.49 -3.59
N GLY A 23 25.22 -12.32 -2.27
CA GLY A 23 24.19 -12.81 -1.36
C GLY A 23 24.15 -14.34 -1.18
N ASN A 24 24.32 -15.12 -2.26
CA ASN A 24 24.36 -16.58 -2.27
C ASN A 24 25.63 -17.13 -2.97
N GLN A 25 26.14 -18.28 -2.50
CA GLN A 25 27.38 -18.89 -3.02
C GLN A 25 27.24 -19.43 -4.46
N THR A 26 26.01 -19.61 -4.93
CA THR A 26 25.66 -20.23 -6.22
C THR A 26 26.02 -19.34 -7.41
N PHE A 27 25.79 -18.03 -7.30
CA PHE A 27 26.06 -17.10 -8.41
C PHE A 27 27.56 -16.90 -8.66
N GLY A 28 28.36 -16.83 -7.59
CA GLY A 28 29.83 -16.79 -7.69
C GLY A 28 30.40 -18.03 -8.41
N HIS A 29 29.75 -19.20 -8.27
CA HIS A 29 30.13 -20.42 -8.98
C HIS A 29 29.76 -20.38 -10.48
N LEU A 30 28.61 -19.78 -10.83
CA LEU A 30 28.15 -19.64 -12.22
C LEU A 30 29.05 -18.71 -13.05
N LEU A 31 29.52 -17.60 -12.46
CA LEU A 31 30.41 -16.66 -13.15
C LEU A 31 31.78 -17.30 -13.45
N LYS A 32 32.32 -18.08 -12.50
CA LYS A 32 33.54 -18.88 -12.69
C LYS A 32 33.38 -19.91 -13.81
N LYS A 33 32.21 -20.55 -13.92
CA LYS A 33 31.90 -21.54 -14.97
C LYS A 33 31.76 -20.92 -16.37
N ARG A 34 31.42 -19.62 -16.46
CA ARG A 34 31.32 -18.88 -17.74
C ARG A 34 32.60 -18.16 -18.17
N PHE A 35 33.74 -18.48 -17.56
CA PHE A 35 35.05 -17.90 -17.88
C PHE A 35 35.11 -16.35 -17.78
N ILE A 36 34.27 -15.74 -16.95
CA ILE A 36 34.37 -14.31 -16.65
C ILE A 36 35.54 -14.15 -15.67
N LYS A 37 36.67 -13.63 -16.15
CA LYS A 37 37.96 -13.72 -15.45
C LYS A 37 38.18 -12.75 -14.28
N ASP A 38 37.27 -11.82 -14.00
CA ASP A 38 37.42 -10.81 -12.94
C ASP A 38 36.20 -10.75 -12.01
N THR A 39 35.86 -11.87 -11.37
CA THR A 39 34.76 -11.93 -10.40
C THR A 39 35.26 -11.62 -8.99
N ASP A 40 35.76 -10.41 -8.78
CA ASP A 40 36.01 -9.92 -7.43
C ASP A 40 34.66 -9.59 -6.78
N GLU A 41 34.27 -10.39 -5.78
CA GLU A 41 33.03 -10.21 -5.03
C GLU A 41 32.97 -8.84 -4.32
N ASN A 42 34.12 -8.22 -4.05
CA ASN A 42 34.17 -6.87 -3.50
C ASN A 42 33.67 -5.78 -4.45
N LEU A 43 33.53 -6.09 -5.75
CA LEU A 43 32.96 -5.22 -6.75
C LEU A 43 31.46 -5.45 -6.94
N ALA A 44 30.92 -6.52 -6.36
CA ALA A 44 29.54 -6.90 -6.53
C ALA A 44 28.63 -6.35 -5.43
N PHE A 45 27.36 -6.19 -5.79
CA PHE A 45 26.27 -5.92 -4.87
C PHE A 45 24.98 -6.51 -5.42
N THR A 46 24.04 -6.80 -4.53
CA THR A 46 22.77 -7.45 -4.85
C THR A 46 21.60 -6.58 -4.42
N ILE A 47 20.63 -6.39 -5.30
CA ILE A 47 19.38 -5.69 -5.02
C ILE A 47 18.28 -6.74 -4.86
N MET A 48 17.60 -6.71 -3.71
CA MET A 48 16.41 -7.50 -3.44
C MET A 48 15.18 -6.64 -3.71
N TYR A 49 14.24 -7.20 -4.47
CA TYR A 49 13.03 -6.49 -4.89
C TYR A 49 11.83 -7.44 -4.97
N ASN A 50 10.62 -6.91 -5.11
CA ASN A 50 9.36 -7.66 -5.12
C ASN A 50 9.16 -8.50 -3.83
N ASN A 51 9.30 -7.87 -2.66
CA ASN A 51 9.14 -8.52 -1.34
C ASN A 51 10.09 -9.70 -1.15
N HIS A 52 11.38 -9.48 -1.43
CA HIS A 52 12.47 -10.48 -1.36
C HIS A 52 12.33 -11.70 -2.30
N ARG A 53 11.35 -11.72 -3.20
CA ARG A 53 11.13 -12.84 -4.14
C ARG A 53 12.04 -12.79 -5.37
N SER A 54 12.72 -11.67 -5.60
CA SER A 54 13.59 -11.50 -6.74
C SER A 54 14.89 -10.81 -6.32
N GLU A 55 15.99 -11.26 -6.90
CA GLU A 55 17.32 -10.73 -6.64
C GLU A 55 18.02 -10.38 -7.94
N VAL A 56 18.88 -9.36 -7.88
CA VAL A 56 19.70 -8.94 -9.01
C VAL A 56 21.10 -8.68 -8.52
N HIS A 57 22.03 -9.38 -9.14
CA HIS A 57 23.45 -9.20 -8.89
C HIS A 57 24.06 -8.25 -9.92
N LEU A 58 24.71 -7.20 -9.43
CA LEU A 58 25.37 -6.18 -10.23
C LEU A 58 26.84 -6.12 -9.85
N MET A 59 27.70 -5.80 -10.82
CA MET A 59 29.14 -5.62 -10.62
C MET A 59 29.51 -4.19 -11.02
N ALA A 60 30.14 -3.47 -10.09
CA ALA A 60 30.60 -2.12 -10.35
C ALA A 60 32.01 -2.11 -10.97
N PRO A 61 32.39 -1.04 -11.69
CA PRO A 61 33.74 -0.89 -12.25
C PRO A 61 34.86 -0.85 -11.19
N ASN A 62 34.53 -0.49 -9.95
CA ASN A 62 35.45 -0.51 -8.81
C ASN A 62 34.67 -0.46 -7.48
N LYS A 63 35.36 -0.79 -6.37
CA LYS A 63 34.77 -0.84 -5.02
C LYS A 63 34.13 0.48 -4.60
N ARG A 64 34.73 1.63 -4.96
CA ARG A 64 34.19 2.95 -4.62
C ARG A 64 32.82 3.17 -5.25
N ILE A 65 32.67 2.84 -6.54
CA ILE A 65 31.38 2.97 -7.24
C ILE A 65 30.35 1.99 -6.66
N ARG A 66 30.75 0.75 -6.35
CA ARG A 66 29.87 -0.21 -5.66
C ARG A 66 29.35 0.34 -4.33
N ASP A 67 30.23 0.86 -3.48
CA ASP A 67 29.88 1.39 -2.17
C ASP A 67 28.92 2.59 -2.29
N LEU A 68 29.15 3.48 -3.27
CA LEU A 68 28.25 4.60 -3.55
C LEU A 68 26.86 4.15 -3.99
N TRP A 69 26.75 3.10 -4.82
CA TRP A 69 25.46 2.54 -5.21
C TRP A 69 24.69 1.97 -4.02
N ILE A 70 25.35 1.21 -3.15
CA ILE A 70 24.72 0.67 -1.94
C ILE A 70 24.20 1.80 -1.05
N ILE A 71 25.06 2.79 -0.76
CA ILE A 71 24.70 3.92 0.10
C ILE A 71 23.53 4.71 -0.52
N GLY A 72 23.61 5.03 -1.81
CA GLY A 72 22.58 5.81 -2.50
C GLY A 72 21.21 5.12 -2.50
N LEU A 73 21.19 3.83 -2.84
CA LEU A 73 19.95 3.05 -2.86
C LEU A 73 19.38 2.87 -1.45
N GLN A 74 20.22 2.60 -0.45
CA GLN A 74 19.77 2.49 0.94
C GLN A 74 19.16 3.81 1.45
N CYS A 75 19.75 4.95 1.10
CA CYS A 75 19.19 6.26 1.42
C CYS A 75 17.81 6.47 0.78
N LEU A 76 17.65 6.09 -0.49
CA LEU A 76 16.39 6.24 -1.22
C LEU A 76 15.28 5.35 -0.65
N ILE A 77 15.59 4.10 -0.30
CA ILE A 77 14.68 3.18 0.38
C ILE A 77 14.21 3.78 1.72
N ASN A 78 15.15 4.25 2.54
CA ASN A 78 14.85 4.84 3.85
C ASN A 78 14.03 6.13 3.72
N GLN A 79 14.31 6.96 2.70
CA GLN A 79 13.54 8.18 2.42
C GLN A 79 12.11 7.85 2.02
N HIS A 80 11.91 6.82 1.18
CA HIS A 80 10.59 6.38 0.77
C HIS A 80 9.78 5.85 1.95
N ALA A 81 10.36 4.98 2.78
CA ALA A 81 9.71 4.44 3.98
C ALA A 81 9.30 5.54 4.98
N ARG A 82 10.12 6.59 5.12
CA ARG A 82 9.75 7.77 5.93
C ARG A 82 8.62 8.56 5.30
N LYS A 83 8.59 8.69 3.97
CA LYS A 83 7.54 9.42 3.27
C LYS A 83 6.18 8.72 3.41
N SER A 84 6.13 7.40 3.28
CA SER A 84 4.89 6.64 3.49
C SER A 84 4.37 6.76 4.92
N GLN A 85 5.26 6.65 5.92
CA GLN A 85 4.90 6.94 7.32
C GLN A 85 4.39 8.38 7.52
N LEU A 86 5.04 9.35 6.89
CA LEU A 86 4.60 10.75 6.95
C LEU A 86 3.25 10.98 6.26
N ASP A 87 2.92 10.22 5.21
CA ASP A 87 1.64 10.32 4.52
C ASP A 87 0.50 9.71 5.37
N LEU A 88 0.75 8.62 6.10
CA LEU A 88 -0.17 8.10 7.13
C LEU A 88 -0.39 9.11 8.28
N ILE A 89 0.69 9.70 8.79
CA ILE A 89 0.62 10.76 9.81
C ILE A 89 -0.13 11.97 9.28
N LYS A 90 0.00 12.32 7.99
CA LYS A 90 -0.78 13.40 7.37
C LYS A 90 -2.26 13.06 7.30
N GLU A 91 -2.60 11.80 7.05
CA GLU A 91 -3.99 11.34 7.02
C GLU A 91 -4.67 11.50 8.40
N GLU A 92 -4.04 11.02 9.45
CA GLU A 92 -4.53 11.26 10.82
C GLU A 92 -4.47 12.75 11.19
N SER A 93 -3.44 13.47 10.73
CA SER A 93 -3.25 14.89 11.02
C SER A 93 -4.33 15.78 10.39
N TRP A 94 -4.91 15.44 9.24
CA TRP A 94 -5.97 16.28 8.66
C TRP A 94 -7.31 16.07 9.37
N VAL A 95 -7.62 14.85 9.84
CA VAL A 95 -8.80 14.59 10.67
C VAL A 95 -8.68 15.36 11.99
N LEU A 96 -7.51 15.34 12.61
CA LEU A 96 -7.22 16.12 13.82
C LEU A 96 -7.27 17.64 13.58
N ASN A 97 -7.00 18.12 12.37
CA ASN A 97 -7.21 19.53 12.03
C ASN A 97 -8.71 19.88 12.02
N TYR A 98 -9.57 19.00 11.50
CA TYR A 98 -11.02 19.20 11.59
C TYR A 98 -11.54 19.13 13.02
N PHE A 99 -10.97 18.27 13.87
CA PHE A 99 -11.24 18.28 15.31
C PHE A 99 -10.98 19.66 15.90
N ARG A 100 -9.78 20.22 15.68
CA ARG A 100 -9.41 21.56 16.17
C ARG A 100 -10.27 22.68 15.60
N LEU A 101 -10.77 22.52 14.38
CA LEU A 101 -11.69 23.50 13.78
C LEU A 101 -13.08 23.45 14.44
N ALA A 102 -13.52 22.27 14.89
CA ALA A 102 -14.80 22.04 15.54
C ALA A 102 -14.78 22.42 17.03
N ASP A 103 -13.67 22.20 17.72
CA ASP A 103 -13.46 22.53 19.13
C ASP A 103 -13.29 24.05 19.31
N LYS A 104 -14.42 24.77 19.26
CA LYS A 104 -14.43 26.24 19.33
C LYS A 104 -14.17 26.75 20.74
N ASP A 105 -14.62 26.01 21.75
CA ASP A 105 -14.44 26.37 23.14
C ASP A 105 -13.09 25.91 23.71
N LYS A 106 -12.31 25.13 22.95
CA LYS A 106 -10.99 24.60 23.30
C LYS A 106 -11.05 23.70 24.53
N SER A 107 -12.15 22.97 24.68
CA SER A 107 -12.34 21.98 25.72
C SER A 107 -11.51 20.72 25.48
N ASN A 108 -10.87 20.59 24.31
CA ASN A 108 -10.18 19.39 23.85
C ASN A 108 -11.11 18.17 23.77
N SER A 109 -12.39 18.44 23.53
CA SER A 109 -13.45 17.45 23.36
C SER A 109 -14.54 18.05 22.48
N LEU A 110 -15.31 17.22 21.77
CA LEU A 110 -16.36 17.70 20.89
C LEU A 110 -17.73 17.28 21.39
N SER A 111 -18.60 18.26 21.58
CA SER A 111 -20.02 18.01 21.80
C SER A 111 -20.72 17.55 20.52
N LYS A 112 -21.86 16.84 20.66
CA LYS A 112 -22.74 16.48 19.53
C LYS A 112 -23.04 17.67 18.60
N ARG A 113 -23.20 18.86 19.19
CA ARG A 113 -23.47 20.11 18.45
C ARG A 113 -22.28 20.53 17.59
N GLU A 114 -21.07 20.47 18.13
CA GLU A 114 -19.84 20.83 17.40
C GLU A 114 -19.54 19.84 16.29
N CYS A 115 -19.69 18.53 16.56
CA CYS A 115 -19.60 17.51 15.54
C CYS A 115 -20.61 17.75 14.41
N ARG A 116 -21.89 18.02 14.70
CA ARG A 116 -22.89 18.31 13.65
C ARG A 116 -22.56 19.54 12.82
N LYS A 117 -22.09 20.61 13.47
CA LYS A 117 -21.65 21.83 12.77
C LYS A 117 -20.46 21.55 11.89
N LEU A 118 -19.46 20.81 12.37
CA LEU A 118 -18.32 20.41 11.57
C LEU A 118 -18.75 19.66 10.30
N LEU A 119 -19.63 18.66 10.44
CA LEU A 119 -20.11 17.89 9.30
C LEU A 119 -20.84 18.77 8.28
N THR A 120 -21.73 19.64 8.75
CA THR A 120 -22.56 20.47 7.88
C THR A 120 -21.77 21.63 7.24
N ASP A 121 -20.97 22.32 8.05
CA ASP A 121 -20.39 23.62 7.69
C ASP A 121 -19.00 23.48 7.07
N SER A 122 -18.20 22.50 7.52
CA SER A 122 -16.80 22.33 7.08
C SER A 122 -16.62 21.19 6.09
N LEU A 123 -17.39 20.11 6.22
CA LEU A 123 -17.29 18.92 5.38
C LEU A 123 -18.40 18.82 4.34
N ASN A 124 -19.45 19.65 4.45
CA ASN A 124 -20.63 19.63 3.58
C ASN A 124 -21.30 18.24 3.51
N VAL A 125 -21.29 17.51 4.62
CA VAL A 125 -21.86 16.18 4.79
C VAL A 125 -23.18 16.29 5.55
N LYS A 126 -24.26 15.78 4.96
CA LYS A 126 -25.59 15.74 5.58
C LYS A 126 -25.88 14.33 6.09
N VAL A 127 -25.90 14.16 7.41
CA VAL A 127 -26.21 12.87 8.06
C VAL A 127 -27.59 12.95 8.70
N PRO A 128 -28.49 12.00 8.42
CA PRO A 128 -29.76 11.88 9.12
C PRO A 128 -29.57 11.77 10.63
N ASN A 129 -30.42 12.45 11.42
CA ASN A 129 -30.25 12.53 12.88
C ASN A 129 -30.07 11.16 13.55
N GLY A 130 -30.90 10.15 13.21
CA GLY A 130 -30.79 8.82 13.81
C GLY A 130 -29.46 8.12 13.53
N ILE A 131 -28.90 8.31 12.33
CA ILE A 131 -27.58 7.76 11.97
C ILE A 131 -26.50 8.50 12.74
N PHE A 132 -26.57 9.83 12.81
CA PHE A 132 -25.61 10.63 13.56
C PHE A 132 -25.57 10.22 15.04
N GLU A 133 -26.72 10.11 15.70
CA GLU A 133 -26.77 9.72 17.12
C GLU A 133 -26.15 8.33 17.32
N SER A 134 -26.49 7.37 16.46
CA SER A 134 -25.94 6.02 16.53
C SER A 134 -24.42 5.97 16.31
N LEU A 135 -23.89 6.74 15.36
CA LEU A 135 -22.45 6.83 15.11
C LEU A 135 -21.72 7.52 16.27
N PHE A 136 -22.31 8.57 16.83
CA PHE A 136 -21.74 9.30 17.96
C PHE A 136 -21.68 8.40 19.21
N GLU A 137 -22.77 7.69 19.52
CA GLU A 137 -22.80 6.75 20.66
C GLU A 137 -21.84 5.58 20.48
N GLN A 138 -21.65 5.09 19.24
CA GLN A 138 -20.67 4.04 18.98
C GLN A 138 -19.22 4.52 19.17
N ALA A 139 -18.95 5.79 18.89
CA ALA A 139 -17.64 6.40 19.02
C ALA A 139 -17.31 6.87 20.45
N ASP A 140 -18.31 7.34 21.20
CA ASP A 140 -18.22 7.77 22.61
C ASP A 140 -18.05 6.56 23.55
N LYS A 141 -16.83 6.01 23.60
CA LYS A 141 -16.49 4.86 24.44
C LYS A 141 -16.40 5.23 25.91
N SER A 142 -16.03 6.48 26.20
CA SER A 142 -15.96 7.04 27.55
C SER A 142 -17.35 7.26 28.16
N GLN A 143 -18.41 7.33 27.34
CA GLN A 143 -19.80 7.61 27.73
C GLN A 143 -19.96 8.97 28.42
N GLU A 144 -19.09 9.93 28.08
CA GLU A 144 -19.10 11.27 28.66
C GLU A 144 -20.05 12.22 27.90
N GLY A 145 -20.61 11.79 26.76
CA GLY A 145 -21.42 12.62 25.88
C GLY A 145 -20.60 13.60 25.04
N LEU A 146 -19.27 13.43 25.03
CA LEU A 146 -18.28 14.22 24.33
C LEU A 146 -17.31 13.28 23.62
N LEU A 147 -16.74 13.70 22.48
CA LEU A 147 -15.69 12.93 21.81
C LEU A 147 -14.32 13.54 22.07
N SER A 148 -13.43 12.78 22.67
CA SER A 148 -11.99 13.08 22.68
C SER A 148 -11.39 13.03 21.26
N PRO A 149 -10.14 13.48 21.05
CA PRO A 149 -9.49 13.40 19.73
C PRO A 149 -9.46 11.98 19.13
N GLU A 150 -9.23 10.96 19.97
CA GLU A 150 -9.19 9.55 19.56
C GLU A 150 -10.59 9.03 19.21
N GLU A 151 -11.60 9.35 20.03
CA GLU A 151 -12.99 8.98 19.77
C GLU A 151 -13.55 9.71 18.54
N PHE A 152 -13.10 10.94 18.27
CA PHE A 152 -13.47 11.66 17.06
C PHE A 152 -12.85 11.06 15.80
N LEU A 153 -11.61 10.56 15.86
CA LEU A 153 -11.00 9.83 14.75
C LEU A 153 -11.83 8.58 14.41
N ASN A 154 -12.23 7.82 15.44
CA ASN A 154 -13.11 6.66 15.29
C ASN A 154 -14.50 7.05 14.76
N PHE A 155 -15.11 8.12 15.27
CA PHE A 155 -16.37 8.66 14.73
C PHE A 155 -16.25 8.98 13.25
N PHE A 156 -15.14 9.62 12.84
CA PHE A 156 -14.90 9.98 11.46
C PHE A 156 -14.75 8.74 10.58
N GLN A 157 -13.98 7.73 11.02
CA GLN A 157 -13.88 6.44 10.34
C GLN A 157 -15.25 5.79 10.16
N LEU A 158 -16.04 5.68 11.24
CA LEU A 158 -17.39 5.13 11.22
C LEU A 158 -18.33 5.91 10.27
N LEU A 159 -18.20 7.22 10.20
CA LEU A 159 -18.97 8.07 9.31
C LEU A 159 -18.59 7.87 7.84
N THR A 160 -17.31 7.70 7.55
CA THR A 160 -16.80 7.46 6.20
C THR A 160 -16.87 5.98 5.79
N ARG A 161 -17.34 5.09 6.66
CA ARG A 161 -17.59 3.69 6.31
C ARG A 161 -18.55 3.61 5.14
N ARG A 162 -18.04 3.07 4.04
CA ARG A 162 -18.78 2.88 2.79
C ARG A 162 -19.54 1.56 2.82
N LYS A 163 -20.77 1.59 3.35
CA LYS A 163 -21.64 0.40 3.42
C LYS A 163 -21.89 -0.23 2.04
N ASP A 164 -21.92 0.57 0.99
CA ASP A 164 -21.96 0.13 -0.40
C ASP A 164 -20.74 -0.73 -0.77
N LEU A 165 -19.53 -0.36 -0.33
CA LEU A 165 -18.34 -1.19 -0.51
C LEU A 165 -18.45 -2.50 0.27
N TYR A 166 -18.97 -2.45 1.50
CA TYR A 166 -19.20 -3.65 2.30
C TYR A 166 -20.13 -4.64 1.62
N GLU A 167 -21.27 -4.18 1.12
CA GLU A 167 -22.23 -5.00 0.39
C GLU A 167 -21.62 -5.57 -0.91
N ILE A 168 -20.75 -4.80 -1.58
CA ILE A 168 -19.99 -5.29 -2.73
C ILE A 168 -19.01 -6.39 -2.29
N MET A 169 -18.21 -6.18 -1.25
CA MET A 169 -17.25 -7.18 -0.77
C MET A 169 -17.96 -8.46 -0.35
N GLN A 170 -19.04 -8.36 0.42
CA GLN A 170 -19.85 -9.51 0.83
C GLN A 170 -20.37 -10.31 -0.37
N LYS A 171 -20.74 -9.63 -1.45
CA LYS A 171 -21.26 -10.28 -2.66
C LYS A 171 -20.18 -11.11 -3.39
N TYR A 172 -18.91 -10.76 -3.26
CA TYR A 172 -17.80 -11.37 -4.00
C TYR A 172 -16.83 -12.18 -3.15
N THR A 173 -17.01 -12.24 -1.82
CA THR A 173 -16.32 -13.17 -0.93
C THR A 173 -17.08 -14.51 -0.84
N LYS A 174 -16.37 -15.62 -0.98
CA LYS A 174 -16.95 -16.98 -0.94
C LYS A 174 -17.11 -17.50 0.49
N ASN A 175 -16.30 -16.99 1.42
CA ASN A 175 -16.32 -17.39 2.82
C ASN A 175 -17.34 -16.60 3.65
N GLY A 176 -18.62 -16.72 3.30
CA GLY A 176 -19.74 -16.42 4.18
C GLY A 176 -19.91 -14.94 4.57
N TYR A 177 -21.11 -14.65 5.05
CA TYR A 177 -21.47 -13.37 5.63
C TYR A 177 -20.58 -13.11 6.85
N THR A 178 -19.62 -12.20 6.77
CA THR A 178 -18.97 -11.67 7.98
C THR A 178 -19.96 -10.73 8.66
N GLU A 179 -20.07 -10.79 9.99
CA GLU A 179 -20.96 -9.89 10.74
C GLU A 179 -20.34 -8.49 10.90
N SER A 180 -19.02 -8.38 10.77
CA SER A 180 -18.28 -7.13 10.91
C SER A 180 -17.65 -6.68 9.58
N MET A 181 -17.73 -5.36 9.34
CA MET A 181 -16.94 -4.67 8.30
C MET A 181 -15.44 -4.76 8.57
N ASP A 182 -15.03 -4.88 9.83
CA ASP A 182 -13.61 -4.88 10.20
C ASP A 182 -12.93 -6.24 9.92
N THR A 183 -13.72 -7.29 9.69
CA THR A 183 -13.21 -8.65 9.44
C THR A 183 -13.47 -9.14 8.02
N ILE A 184 -14.20 -8.36 7.22
CA ILE A 184 -14.44 -8.69 5.82
C ILE A 184 -13.16 -8.49 5.03
N HIS A 185 -12.86 -9.45 4.18
CA HIS A 185 -11.70 -9.38 3.31
C HIS A 185 -11.94 -10.18 2.04
N MET A 186 -11.38 -9.72 0.92
CA MET A 186 -11.27 -10.53 -0.29
C MET A 186 -9.88 -11.16 -0.38
N ASN A 187 -9.83 -12.46 -0.63
CA ASN A 187 -8.58 -13.10 -1.01
C ASN A 187 -8.22 -12.81 -2.48
N VAL A 188 -7.00 -13.18 -2.88
CA VAL A 188 -6.47 -12.97 -4.23
C VAL A 188 -7.41 -13.46 -5.33
N ASP A 189 -8.01 -14.64 -5.18
CA ASP A 189 -8.88 -15.23 -6.21
C ASP A 189 -10.24 -14.52 -6.29
N GLU A 190 -10.79 -14.13 -5.15
CA GLU A 190 -12.04 -13.37 -5.04
C GLU A 190 -11.87 -11.97 -5.64
N LEU A 191 -10.80 -11.27 -5.27
CA LEU A 191 -10.48 -9.96 -5.81
C LEU A 191 -10.22 -10.05 -7.32
N LEU A 192 -9.47 -11.06 -7.79
CA LEU A 192 -9.27 -11.29 -9.22
C LEU A 192 -10.60 -11.52 -9.96
N SER A 193 -11.50 -12.31 -9.37
CA SER A 193 -12.83 -12.56 -9.92
C SER A 193 -13.66 -11.27 -9.98
N PHE A 194 -13.67 -10.48 -8.90
CA PHE A 194 -14.36 -9.20 -8.83
C PHE A 194 -13.85 -8.21 -9.89
N LEU A 195 -12.53 -8.04 -10.00
CA LEU A 195 -11.91 -7.11 -10.95
C LEU A 195 -12.21 -7.48 -12.41
N ARG A 196 -12.34 -8.77 -12.70
CA ARG A 196 -12.74 -9.29 -14.01
C ARG A 196 -14.23 -9.10 -14.31
N THR A 197 -15.08 -9.41 -13.34
CA THR A 197 -16.54 -9.53 -13.55
C THR A 197 -17.26 -8.20 -13.41
N VAL A 198 -16.82 -7.33 -12.50
CA VAL A 198 -17.53 -6.09 -12.17
C VAL A 198 -16.83 -4.86 -12.72
N GLN A 199 -15.51 -4.78 -12.56
CA GLN A 199 -14.77 -3.54 -12.83
C GLN A 199 -14.34 -3.39 -14.30
N ASN A 200 -14.35 -4.48 -15.09
CA ASN A 200 -13.77 -4.53 -16.45
C ASN A 200 -12.41 -3.80 -16.51
N GLN A 201 -11.64 -3.90 -15.42
CA GLN A 201 -10.52 -3.02 -15.20
C GLN A 201 -9.39 -3.41 -16.15
N LYS A 202 -9.09 -2.48 -17.05
CA LYS A 202 -7.97 -2.56 -17.96
C LYS A 202 -6.81 -1.77 -17.34
N LEU A 203 -5.74 -2.44 -16.96
CA LEU A 203 -4.52 -1.76 -16.54
C LEU A 203 -3.82 -1.20 -17.78
N LEU A 204 -3.31 0.02 -17.68
CA LEU A 204 -2.33 0.54 -18.64
C LEU A 204 -1.03 -0.21 -18.43
N ILE A 205 -0.60 -0.99 -19.42
CA ILE A 205 0.67 -1.69 -19.43
C ILE A 205 1.49 -1.14 -20.58
N ASP A 206 2.75 -0.77 -20.32
CA ASP A 206 3.70 -0.48 -21.38
C ASP A 206 4.17 -1.79 -22.02
N VAL A 207 3.92 -1.95 -23.31
CA VAL A 207 4.27 -3.15 -24.07
C VAL A 207 5.14 -2.77 -25.25
N LYS A 208 6.29 -3.43 -25.35
CA LYS A 208 7.15 -3.30 -26.53
C LYS A 208 6.54 -4.04 -27.70
N THR A 209 6.25 -3.30 -28.75
CA THR A 209 5.86 -3.85 -30.04
C THR A 209 7.03 -4.58 -30.71
N GLU A 210 6.75 -5.44 -31.68
CA GLU A 210 7.76 -6.16 -32.48
C GLU A 210 8.78 -5.22 -33.15
N ASN A 211 8.40 -3.95 -33.30
CA ASN A 211 9.21 -2.89 -33.91
C ASN A 211 10.06 -2.13 -32.88
N GLY A 212 10.06 -2.54 -31.61
CA GLY A 212 10.81 -1.92 -30.52
C GLY A 212 10.20 -0.64 -29.94
N GLN A 213 9.00 -0.24 -30.38
CA GLN A 213 8.30 0.93 -29.83
C GLN A 213 7.49 0.53 -28.58
N ASN A 214 7.62 1.35 -27.53
CA ASN A 214 6.79 1.26 -26.32
C ASN A 214 5.37 1.72 -26.65
N LYS A 215 4.38 0.87 -26.34
CA LYS A 215 2.96 1.15 -26.55
C LYS A 215 2.20 0.85 -25.27
N LEU A 216 1.51 1.86 -24.77
CA LEU A 216 0.55 1.71 -23.69
C LEU A 216 -0.68 0.93 -24.20
N ILE A 217 -0.91 -0.27 -23.67
CA ILE A 217 -2.09 -1.06 -23.95
C ILE A 217 -2.88 -1.31 -22.68
N TYR A 218 -4.19 -1.38 -22.85
CA TYR A 218 -5.15 -1.72 -21.82
C TYR A 218 -5.26 -3.24 -21.73
N LYS A 219 -4.66 -3.86 -20.71
CA LYS A 219 -4.75 -5.32 -20.52
C LYS A 219 -5.50 -5.66 -19.24
N HIS A 220 -6.30 -6.73 -19.29
CA HIS A 220 -7.01 -7.24 -18.13
C HIS A 220 -6.03 -7.84 -17.11
N LEU A 221 -6.40 -7.77 -15.82
CA LEU A 221 -5.75 -8.56 -14.78
C LEU A 221 -5.99 -10.05 -15.05
N GLU A 222 -4.95 -10.71 -15.53
CA GLU A 222 -5.03 -12.09 -16.02
C GLU A 222 -4.52 -13.09 -14.98
N LYS A 223 -3.73 -12.66 -13.99
CA LYS A 223 -3.07 -13.60 -13.09
C LYS A 223 -3.14 -13.21 -11.60
N PRO A 224 -3.25 -14.20 -10.70
CA PRO A 224 -3.25 -14.00 -9.25
C PRO A 224 -2.07 -13.17 -8.72
N GLU A 225 -0.88 -13.28 -9.33
CA GLU A 225 0.32 -12.57 -8.85
C GLU A 225 0.19 -11.04 -9.01
N GLN A 226 -0.54 -10.59 -10.02
CA GLN A 226 -0.78 -9.16 -10.24
C GLN A 226 -1.74 -8.61 -9.17
N VAL A 227 -2.72 -9.41 -8.77
CA VAL A 227 -3.67 -9.05 -7.72
C VAL A 227 -2.99 -9.06 -6.35
N LYS A 228 -2.11 -10.02 -6.09
CA LYS A 228 -1.31 -10.03 -4.86
C LYS A 228 -0.45 -8.76 -4.71
N LYS A 229 0.14 -8.26 -5.81
CA LYS A 229 0.86 -6.98 -5.80
C LYS A 229 -0.04 -5.80 -5.44
N LEU A 230 -1.28 -5.77 -5.92
CA LEU A 230 -2.25 -4.75 -5.53
C LEU A 230 -2.56 -4.83 -4.04
N ILE A 231 -2.79 -6.03 -3.51
CA ILE A 231 -3.01 -6.20 -2.07
C ILE A 231 -1.81 -5.70 -1.26
N ASP A 232 -0.58 -6.07 -1.67
CA ASP A 232 0.64 -5.61 -0.99
C ASP A 232 0.82 -4.08 -1.03
N GLU A 233 0.28 -3.40 -2.04
CA GLU A 233 0.35 -1.95 -2.21
C GLU A 233 -0.75 -1.19 -1.45
N PHE A 234 -1.96 -1.75 -1.38
CA PHE A 234 -3.15 -1.03 -0.90
C PHE A 234 -3.65 -1.45 0.49
N GLU A 235 -3.32 -2.64 0.97
CA GLU A 235 -3.69 -3.10 2.32
C GLU A 235 -2.81 -2.42 3.38
N LEU A 236 -3.42 -1.86 4.43
CA LEU A 236 -2.67 -1.23 5.52
C LEU A 236 -2.44 -2.19 6.69
N ASP A 237 -3.30 -3.19 6.88
CA ASP A 237 -3.16 -4.19 7.94
C ASP A 237 -2.12 -5.25 7.57
N ASP A 238 -1.05 -5.36 8.38
CA ASP A 238 0.04 -6.29 8.13
C ASP A 238 -0.40 -7.77 8.20
N GLU A 239 -1.39 -8.12 9.03
CA GLU A 239 -1.92 -9.47 9.15
C GLU A 239 -2.71 -9.86 7.89
N PHE A 240 -3.53 -8.95 7.36
CA PHE A 240 -4.25 -9.15 6.10
C PHE A 240 -3.28 -9.20 4.92
N LYS A 241 -2.27 -8.33 4.91
CA LYS A 241 -1.23 -8.32 3.88
C LYS A 241 -0.46 -9.64 3.84
N GLU A 242 -0.03 -10.18 4.98
CA GLU A 242 0.64 -11.49 5.05
C GLU A 242 -0.24 -12.60 4.49
N LYS A 243 -1.54 -12.57 4.77
CA LYS A 243 -2.51 -13.57 4.29
C LYS A 243 -2.95 -13.37 2.84
N GLY A 244 -2.55 -12.28 2.18
CA GLY A 244 -3.01 -11.97 0.82
C GLY A 244 -4.49 -11.65 0.77
N GLN A 245 -4.95 -10.91 1.78
CA GLN A 245 -6.31 -10.47 2.00
C GLN A 245 -6.36 -8.95 1.85
N LEU A 246 -7.43 -8.45 1.23
CA LEU A 246 -7.72 -7.02 1.14
C LEU A 246 -8.99 -6.72 1.96
N GLY A 247 -8.88 -5.85 2.97
CA GLY A 247 -9.91 -5.44 3.91
C GLY A 247 -10.69 -4.18 3.51
N LEU A 248 -11.51 -3.70 4.46
CA LEU A 248 -12.17 -2.38 4.46
C LEU A 248 -11.62 -1.55 5.62
N ASP A 249 -10.31 -1.41 5.65
CA ASP A 249 -9.56 -0.49 6.50
C ASP A 249 -9.80 0.98 6.12
#